data_AF-A0A522VHJ4-F1
#
_entry.id   AF-A0A522VHJ4-F1
#
_cell.length_a   1.000
_cell.length_b   1.000
_cell.length_c   1.000
_cell.angle_alpha   90.00
_cell.angle_beta   90.00
_cell.angle_gamma   90.00
#
_symmetry.space_group_name_H-M   'P 1'
#
loop_
_entity.id
_entity.type
_entity.pdbx_description
1 polymer ?
#
loop_
_entity_poly.entity_id
_entity_poly.type
_entity_poly.pdbx_seq_one_letter_code
_entity_poly.pdbx_strand_id
1 'polypeptide(L)'
;MDNSDPIRHMALVGALFCTIGSCAGLFITLLGLNITLQAVNYKHFKGRAMIKVIKKGSTGTFVMQWQIFLRGQDYLVNSSGMFDEATVEATKQFQHVNNLDVDGVVGNQTLAAALSLGLELVEYAETEADYPPKPTFSPLVNNAARQETFGRLEFEPAPTATNPEGIRITNKWDTNNIVKVIIPQLRNIEGANASGAVHFHRKAADQLLALWNAWEQNDLLKYVLTYSGDYVPRFVRGKADEQVLSNHAFGTAFDINYAWNKLGTEPATEGAKGCVYKLVPIAHQYGFYWGGHFTRRDGMHFEIATIV
;
A
#
# COMPACT_ATOMS: atom_id res chain seq x y z
N MET A 1 -30.54 29.12 60.34
CA MET A 1 -30.31 28.77 58.93
C MET A 1 -29.72 27.36 58.96
N ASP A 2 -30.56 26.41 59.34
CA ASP A 2 -31.33 25.51 58.43
C ASP A 2 -30.38 24.38 57.95
N ASN A 3 -30.29 23.32 58.77
CA ASN A 3 -30.87 21.97 58.57
C ASN A 3 -30.07 21.18 57.50
N SER A 4 -29.62 19.94 57.70
CA SER A 4 -29.86 18.92 58.72
C SER A 4 -28.93 17.73 58.43
N ASP A 5 -28.15 17.29 59.43
CA ASP A 5 -27.68 15.90 59.62
C ASP A 5 -28.91 14.93 59.74
N PRO A 6 -28.83 13.57 59.74
CA PRO A 6 -27.66 12.73 60.07
C PRO A 6 -27.50 11.33 59.34
N ILE A 7 -26.26 10.84 59.31
CA ILE A 7 -25.75 9.55 59.87
C ILE A 7 -26.60 8.23 59.74
N ARG A 8 -26.02 7.15 59.15
CA ARG A 8 -25.53 5.87 59.80
C ARG A 8 -25.71 4.56 58.98
N HIS A 9 -24.67 3.71 59.12
CA HIS A 9 -24.63 2.22 59.11
C HIS A 9 -24.75 1.46 57.77
N MET A 10 -23.74 0.71 57.29
CA MET A 10 -23.06 -0.51 57.80
C MET A 10 -23.78 -1.79 57.34
N ALA A 11 -23.16 -2.57 56.44
CA ALA A 11 -23.27 -4.03 56.40
C ALA A 11 -22.27 -4.67 55.40
N LEU A 12 -21.70 -5.77 55.89
CA LEU A 12 -20.78 -6.72 55.27
C LEU A 12 -21.52 -7.73 54.36
N VAL A 13 -20.76 -8.70 53.81
CA VAL A 13 -21.16 -9.99 53.17
C VAL A 13 -21.16 -9.93 51.63
N GLY A 14 -20.51 -10.82 50.86
CA GLY A 14 -19.77 -12.05 51.12
C GLY A 14 -19.26 -12.63 49.78
N ALA A 15 -18.23 -13.46 49.83
CA ALA A 15 -17.66 -14.15 48.66
C ALA A 15 -18.58 -15.27 48.16
N LEU A 16 -18.63 -15.48 46.82
CA LEU A 16 -19.10 -16.73 46.23
C LEU A 16 -18.27 -17.07 44.98
N PHE A 17 -17.51 -18.15 45.07
CA PHE A 17 -17.03 -18.90 43.91
C PHE A 17 -18.23 -19.57 43.23
N CYS A 18 -18.37 -19.42 41.91
CA CYS A 18 -19.17 -20.35 41.12
C CYS A 18 -18.51 -20.56 39.75
N THR A 19 -18.28 -21.84 39.47
CA THR A 19 -17.75 -22.44 38.24
C THR A 19 -18.74 -22.34 37.07
N ILE A 20 -18.19 -22.13 35.87
CA ILE A 20 -18.68 -22.54 34.53
C ILE A 20 -20.19 -22.39 34.25
N GLY A 21 -20.52 -21.47 33.33
CA GLY A 21 -21.72 -21.59 32.48
C GLY A 21 -22.63 -20.37 32.46
N SER A 22 -22.53 -19.58 31.38
CA SER A 22 -23.60 -18.75 30.79
C SER A 22 -24.44 -17.87 31.74
N CYS A 23 -24.16 -16.56 31.79
CA CYS A 23 -25.15 -15.53 32.12
C CYS A 23 -25.05 -14.41 31.07
N ALA A 24 -26.08 -14.15 30.28
CA ALA A 24 -27.33 -13.45 30.64
C ALA A 24 -27.07 -11.97 30.96
N GLY A 25 -27.64 -11.10 30.11
CA GLY A 25 -27.39 -9.67 30.09
C GLY A 25 -27.72 -8.96 31.40
N LEU A 26 -26.84 -8.05 31.79
CA LEU A 26 -26.98 -7.16 32.93
C LEU A 26 -27.79 -5.92 32.49
N PHE A 27 -29.04 -5.80 32.94
CA PHE A 27 -29.81 -4.56 32.78
C PHE A 27 -29.47 -3.60 33.93
N ILE A 28 -28.72 -2.54 33.62
CA ILE A 28 -28.59 -1.37 34.50
C ILE A 28 -29.60 -0.33 34.02
N THR A 29 -30.69 -0.15 34.76
CA THR A 29 -31.64 0.95 34.52
C THR A 29 -31.11 2.22 35.18
N LEU A 30 -30.41 3.05 34.41
CA LEU A 30 -30.27 4.47 34.69
C LEU A 30 -31.27 5.24 33.81
N LEU A 31 -31.93 6.21 34.43
CA LEU A 31 -32.97 7.06 33.88
C LEU A 31 -32.59 7.68 32.53
N GLY A 32 -33.42 7.42 31.51
CA GLY A 32 -33.77 8.37 30.47
C GLY A 32 -32.65 8.86 29.54
N LEU A 33 -32.14 8.00 28.66
CA LEU A 33 -31.81 8.35 27.27
C LEU A 33 -31.71 7.02 26.48
N ASN A 34 -32.74 6.70 25.70
CA ASN A 34 -32.72 5.51 24.82
C ASN A 34 -31.79 5.78 23.62
N ILE A 35 -30.49 5.57 23.80
CA ILE A 35 -29.57 5.40 22.67
C ILE A 35 -29.52 3.91 22.38
N THR A 36 -30.28 3.48 21.37
CA THR A 36 -30.21 2.13 20.83
C THR A 36 -28.83 1.95 20.18
N LEU A 37 -27.88 1.32 20.88
CA LEU A 37 -26.66 0.82 20.27
C LEU A 37 -27.06 -0.30 19.29
N GLN A 38 -27.15 0.03 18.00
CA GLN A 38 -27.19 -0.98 16.96
C GLN A 38 -25.85 -1.73 17.01
N ALA A 39 -25.90 -3.01 17.34
CA ALA A 39 -24.77 -3.90 17.19
C ALA A 39 -24.35 -3.90 15.71
N VAL A 40 -23.17 -3.36 15.42
CA VAL A 40 -22.53 -3.49 14.11
C VAL A 40 -22.30 -4.98 13.88
N ASN A 41 -23.04 -5.55 12.94
CA ASN A 41 -23.08 -6.98 12.67
C ASN A 41 -21.84 -7.37 11.85
N TYR A 42 -20.69 -7.55 12.52
CA TYR A 42 -19.43 -7.92 11.88
C TYR A 42 -19.42 -9.42 11.53
N LYS A 43 -20.22 -9.80 10.52
CA LYS A 43 -20.18 -11.14 9.90
C LYS A 43 -19.31 -11.08 8.64
N HIS A 44 -17.98 -11.16 8.81
CA HIS A 44 -17.04 -11.78 7.87
C HIS A 44 -15.65 -11.84 8.53
N PHE A 45 -15.40 -12.88 9.33
CA PHE A 45 -14.05 -13.22 9.79
C PHE A 45 -13.86 -14.73 9.70
N LYS A 46 -13.74 -15.23 8.47
CA LYS A 46 -13.28 -16.60 8.19
C LYS A 46 -11.82 -16.56 7.73
N GLY A 47 -10.96 -16.22 8.67
CA GLY A 47 -9.51 -16.22 8.54
C GLY A 47 -8.93 -15.70 9.85
N ARG A 48 -7.87 -16.30 10.41
CA ARG A 48 -7.19 -15.64 11.54
C ARG A 48 -6.63 -14.33 11.00
N ALA A 49 -7.20 -13.17 11.39
CA ALA A 49 -6.53 -11.90 11.17
C ALA A 49 -5.14 -12.01 11.80
N MET A 50 -4.11 -12.10 10.97
CA MET A 50 -2.75 -11.95 11.43
C MET A 50 -2.57 -10.48 11.78
N ILE A 51 -2.71 -10.16 13.07
CA ILE A 51 -2.47 -8.81 13.59
C ILE A 51 -0.99 -8.49 13.33
N LYS A 52 -0.74 -7.56 12.41
CA LYS A 52 0.62 -7.11 12.06
C LYS A 52 1.16 -6.27 13.21
N VAL A 53 2.10 -6.83 13.98
CA VAL A 53 2.82 -6.07 15.01
C VAL A 53 3.71 -5.03 14.34
N ILE A 54 3.50 -3.75 14.65
CA ILE A 54 4.36 -2.65 14.20
C ILE A 54 5.12 -2.04 15.38
N LYS A 55 6.37 -1.68 15.13
CA LYS A 55 7.34 -1.17 16.11
C LYS A 55 8.34 -0.25 15.43
N LYS A 56 9.23 0.40 16.19
CA LYS A 56 10.31 1.25 15.64
C LYS A 56 10.96 0.65 14.40
N GLY A 57 11.04 1.44 13.32
CA GLY A 57 11.59 1.05 12.03
C GLY A 57 10.62 0.28 11.11
N SER A 58 9.43 -0.09 11.59
CA SER A 58 8.36 -0.60 10.72
C SER A 58 7.94 0.49 9.75
N THR A 59 7.58 0.10 8.53
CA THR A 59 7.13 1.03 7.50
C THR A 59 5.89 0.49 6.79
N GLY A 60 5.11 1.38 6.18
CA GLY A 60 3.99 1.04 5.33
C GLY A 60 2.69 1.69 5.75
N THR A 61 1.63 1.31 5.06
CA THR A 61 0.31 1.91 5.19
C THR A 61 -0.34 1.63 6.55
N PHE A 62 -0.13 0.46 7.15
CA PHE A 62 -0.61 0.20 8.51
C PHE A 62 0.04 1.13 9.56
N VAL A 63 1.31 1.49 9.39
CA VAL A 63 1.95 2.51 10.23
C VAL A 63 1.32 3.88 9.99
N MET A 64 1.03 4.22 8.74
CA MET A 64 0.31 5.46 8.37
C MET A 64 -1.06 5.53 9.05
N GLN A 65 -1.85 4.44 9.03
CA GLN A 65 -3.15 4.36 9.71
C GLN A 65 -3.00 4.54 11.22
N TRP A 66 -2.02 3.85 11.81
CA TRP A 66 -1.72 4.03 13.22
C TRP A 66 -1.42 5.51 13.55
N GLN A 67 -0.61 6.17 12.73
CA GLN A 67 -0.28 7.59 12.88
C GLN A 67 -1.51 8.51 12.67
N ILE A 68 -2.38 8.21 11.70
CA ILE A 68 -3.63 8.96 11.48
C ILE A 68 -4.60 8.77 12.65
N PHE A 69 -4.74 7.55 13.15
CA PHE A 69 -5.53 7.23 14.34
C PHE A 69 -4.99 7.99 15.55
N LEU A 70 -3.68 7.93 15.81
CA LEU A 70 -3.06 8.69 16.89
C LEU A 70 -3.30 10.20 16.76
N ARG A 71 -3.19 10.77 15.55
CA ARG A 71 -3.56 12.18 15.33
C ARG A 71 -5.03 12.46 15.62
N GLY A 72 -5.93 11.54 15.29
CA GLY A 72 -7.35 11.64 15.62
C GLY A 72 -7.64 11.55 17.12
N GLN A 73 -6.69 11.05 17.91
CA GLN A 73 -6.69 11.04 19.37
C GLN A 73 -5.84 12.18 19.96
N ASP A 74 -5.58 13.24 19.17
CA ASP A 74 -4.82 14.44 19.53
C ASP A 74 -3.32 14.25 19.82
N TYR A 75 -2.72 13.11 19.44
CA TYR A 75 -1.27 12.92 19.52
C TYR A 75 -0.55 13.62 18.37
N LEU A 76 0.57 14.29 18.68
CA LEU A 76 1.40 15.01 17.71
C LEU A 76 2.35 14.05 16.99
N VAL A 77 1.91 13.53 15.85
CA VAL A 77 2.66 12.57 15.04
C VAL A 77 2.50 12.90 13.55
N ASN A 78 3.56 12.71 12.76
CA ASN A 78 3.49 12.81 11.31
C ASN A 78 2.95 11.51 10.72
N SER A 79 2.05 11.62 9.75
CA SER A 79 1.60 10.48 8.93
C SER A 79 2.62 10.24 7.81
N SER A 80 3.80 9.71 8.18
CA SER A 80 4.90 9.44 7.26
C SER A 80 4.85 8.01 6.69
N GLY A 81 4.11 7.11 7.33
CA GLY A 81 4.17 5.68 7.07
C GLY A 81 5.47 5.04 7.55
N MET A 82 6.29 5.74 8.33
CA MET A 82 7.48 5.21 9.00
C MET A 82 7.30 5.30 10.51
N PHE A 83 7.53 4.19 11.21
CA PHE A 83 7.40 4.11 12.66
C PHE A 83 8.68 4.66 13.30
N ASP A 84 8.81 5.98 13.21
CA ASP A 84 9.94 6.78 13.69
C ASP A 84 9.85 7.05 15.20
N GLU A 85 10.82 7.80 15.74
CA GLU A 85 10.88 8.12 17.17
C GLU A 85 9.61 8.83 17.66
N ALA A 86 9.08 9.76 16.87
CA ALA A 86 7.84 10.47 17.22
C ALA A 86 6.65 9.50 17.31
N THR A 87 6.57 8.53 16.40
CA THR A 87 5.52 7.50 16.43
C THR A 87 5.67 6.56 17.63
N VAL A 88 6.90 6.20 18.01
CA VAL A 88 7.17 5.41 19.22
C VAL A 88 6.67 6.14 20.47
N GLU A 89 7.01 7.42 20.62
CA GLU A 89 6.61 8.20 21.78
C GLU A 89 5.09 8.42 21.84
N ALA A 90 4.44 8.72 20.72
CA ALA A 90 2.99 8.81 20.65
C ALA A 90 2.30 7.46 20.97
N THR A 91 2.89 6.34 20.53
CA THR A 91 2.39 5.00 20.87
C THR A 91 2.50 4.72 22.36
N LYS A 92 3.61 5.08 23.00
CA LYS A 92 3.78 4.95 24.46
C LYS A 92 2.76 5.80 25.21
N GLN A 93 2.51 7.03 24.76
CA GLN A 93 1.50 7.90 25.37
C GLN A 93 0.10 7.27 25.26
N PHE A 94 -0.26 6.76 24.08
CA PHE A 94 -1.50 6.02 23.89
C PHE A 94 -1.62 4.81 24.82
N GLN A 95 -0.56 3.99 24.92
CA GLN A 95 -0.53 2.82 25.81
C GLN A 95 -0.71 3.23 27.27
N HIS A 96 -0.01 4.28 27.72
CA HIS A 96 -0.10 4.80 29.07
C HIS A 96 -1.53 5.27 29.39
N VAL A 97 -2.15 6.07 28.51
CA VAL A 97 -3.53 6.56 28.69
C VAL A 97 -4.55 5.43 28.74
N ASN A 98 -4.30 4.32 28.02
CA ASN A 98 -5.20 3.17 27.95
C ASN A 98 -4.85 2.04 28.93
N ASN A 99 -3.96 2.28 29.91
CA ASN A 99 -3.53 1.30 30.92
C ASN A 99 -2.97 -0.01 30.32
N LEU A 100 -2.12 0.13 29.29
CA LEU A 100 -1.43 -0.98 28.62
C LEU A 100 0.05 -0.98 28.98
N ASP A 101 0.75 -2.08 28.64
CA ASP A 101 2.21 -2.13 28.71
C ASP A 101 2.82 -1.05 27.80
N VAL A 102 3.63 -0.16 28.38
CA VAL A 102 4.19 1.02 27.70
C VAL A 102 5.52 0.68 27.02
N ASP A 103 5.46 -0.21 26.03
CA ASP A 103 6.64 -0.69 25.29
C ASP A 103 6.88 0.04 23.96
N GLY A 104 5.94 0.90 23.54
CA GLY A 104 5.99 1.63 22.26
C GLY A 104 5.79 0.73 21.03
N VAL A 105 5.26 -0.48 21.22
CA VAL A 105 4.97 -1.47 20.18
C VAL A 105 3.46 -1.64 20.03
N VAL A 106 2.95 -1.58 18.81
CA VAL A 106 1.53 -1.87 18.54
C VAL A 106 1.36 -3.37 18.41
N GLY A 107 1.20 -4.03 19.56
CA GLY A 107 0.84 -5.44 19.68
C GLY A 107 -0.67 -5.67 19.75
N ASN A 108 -1.08 -6.92 19.99
CA ASN A 108 -2.50 -7.31 20.03
C ASN A 108 -3.34 -6.49 21.03
N GLN A 109 -2.80 -6.19 22.22
CA GLN A 109 -3.51 -5.43 23.24
C GLN A 109 -3.68 -3.96 22.86
N THR A 110 -2.61 -3.32 22.37
CA THR A 110 -2.64 -1.95 21.85
C THR A 110 -3.62 -1.83 20.70
N LEU A 111 -3.64 -2.81 19.79
CA LEU A 111 -4.56 -2.80 18.67
C LEU A 111 -6.01 -2.99 19.12
N ALA A 112 -6.27 -3.90 20.06
CA ALA A 112 -7.62 -4.10 20.60
C ALA A 112 -8.18 -2.83 21.25
N ALA A 113 -7.35 -2.10 22.02
CA ALA A 113 -7.73 -0.83 22.59
C ALA A 113 -8.05 0.20 21.50
N ALA A 114 -7.18 0.33 20.48
CA ALA A 114 -7.39 1.27 19.39
C ALA A 114 -8.63 0.96 18.54
N LEU A 115 -8.92 -0.32 18.29
CA LEU A 115 -10.14 -0.76 17.60
C LEU A 115 -11.40 -0.31 18.33
N SER A 116 -11.41 -0.38 19.66
CA SER A 116 -12.54 0.11 20.47
C SER A 116 -12.71 1.64 20.41
N LEU A 117 -11.66 2.36 20.00
CA LEU A 117 -11.62 3.82 19.87
C LEU A 117 -11.75 4.28 18.40
N GLY A 118 -12.19 3.39 17.50
CA GLY A 118 -12.50 3.75 16.12
C GLY A 118 -11.33 3.62 15.14
N LEU A 119 -10.25 2.92 15.50
CA LEU A 119 -9.31 2.44 14.49
C LEU A 119 -10.04 1.43 13.60
N GLU A 120 -10.19 1.74 12.32
CA GLU A 120 -10.67 0.80 11.33
C GLU A 120 -9.50 -0.02 10.78
N LEU A 121 -9.55 -1.34 10.92
CA LEU A 121 -8.67 -2.23 10.18
C LEU A 121 -9.19 -2.31 8.75
N VAL A 122 -8.60 -1.51 7.87
CA VAL A 122 -8.76 -1.73 6.43
C VAL A 122 -7.87 -2.92 6.08
N GLU A 123 -8.45 -3.97 5.52
CA GLU A 123 -7.70 -5.10 4.97
C GLU A 123 -6.69 -4.54 3.95
N TYR A 124 -5.42 -4.65 4.29
CA TYR A 124 -4.36 -4.28 3.38
C TYR A 124 -4.13 -5.44 2.44
N ALA A 125 -3.99 -5.11 1.17
CA ALA A 125 -3.59 -6.05 0.14
C ALA A 125 -2.44 -6.95 0.59
N GLU A 126 -1.40 -6.42 1.27
CA GLU A 126 -0.23 -7.19 1.73
C GLU A 126 -0.51 -8.26 2.80
N THR A 127 -1.63 -8.18 3.50
CA THR A 127 -2.02 -9.18 4.51
C THR A 127 -2.90 -10.29 3.94
N GLU A 128 -3.36 -10.13 2.69
CA GLU A 128 -4.05 -11.19 1.96
C GLU A 128 -3.08 -12.33 1.68
N ALA A 129 -3.55 -13.57 1.85
CA ALA A 129 -2.74 -14.77 1.59
C ALA A 129 -2.23 -14.83 0.14
N ASP A 130 -2.97 -14.23 -0.79
CA ASP A 130 -2.68 -14.23 -2.23
C ASP A 130 -1.86 -13.02 -2.68
N TYR A 131 -1.46 -12.13 -1.77
CA TYR A 131 -0.58 -11.03 -2.12
C TYR A 131 0.79 -11.56 -2.59
N PRO A 132 1.27 -11.15 -3.77
CA PRO A 132 2.52 -11.71 -4.30
C PRO A 132 3.70 -11.46 -3.34
N PRO A 133 4.59 -12.44 -3.14
CA PRO A 133 5.80 -12.21 -2.36
C PRO A 133 6.74 -11.28 -3.13
N LYS A 134 7.50 -10.45 -2.41
CA LYS A 134 8.57 -9.62 -3.00
C LYS A 134 9.63 -10.50 -3.67
N PRO A 135 10.25 -10.03 -4.76
CA PRO A 135 11.37 -10.74 -5.36
C PRO A 135 12.62 -10.64 -4.47
N THR A 136 13.65 -11.42 -4.79
CA THR A 136 14.96 -11.39 -4.09
C THR A 136 15.84 -10.21 -4.50
N PHE A 137 15.44 -9.45 -5.53
CA PHE A 137 16.12 -8.25 -6.01
C PHE A 137 15.36 -6.98 -5.63
N SER A 138 16.08 -5.85 -5.66
CA SER A 138 15.54 -4.53 -5.35
C SER A 138 15.25 -3.71 -6.61
N PRO A 139 14.27 -2.79 -6.57
CA PRO A 139 13.98 -1.90 -7.70
C PRO A 139 15.09 -0.85 -7.91
N LEU A 140 15.18 -0.33 -9.14
CA LEU A 140 16.08 0.77 -9.49
C LEU A 140 15.40 2.11 -9.18
N VAL A 141 15.60 2.61 -7.96
CA VAL A 141 14.81 3.74 -7.42
C VAL A 141 15.39 5.13 -7.68
N ASN A 142 16.66 5.25 -8.06
CA ASN A 142 17.33 6.53 -8.26
C ASN A 142 17.99 6.65 -9.64
N ASN A 143 18.29 7.90 -10.05
CA ASN A 143 18.85 8.20 -11.36
C ASN A 143 20.23 7.55 -11.58
N ALA A 144 21.07 7.48 -10.55
CA ALA A 144 22.42 6.92 -10.67
C ALA A 144 22.35 5.44 -11.06
N ALA A 145 21.55 4.65 -10.33
CA ALA A 145 21.37 3.22 -10.60
C ALA A 145 20.78 2.95 -11.99
N ARG A 146 19.77 3.74 -12.39
CA ARG A 146 19.18 3.65 -13.74
C ARG A 146 20.20 3.98 -14.82
N GLN A 147 20.95 5.07 -14.68
CA GLN A 147 21.93 5.48 -15.69
C GLN A 147 23.15 4.55 -15.75
N GLU A 148 23.54 3.92 -14.66
CA GLU A 148 24.56 2.87 -14.66
C GLU A 148 24.13 1.69 -15.53
N THR A 149 22.84 1.32 -15.45
CA THR A 149 22.29 0.17 -16.18
C THR A 149 21.95 0.50 -17.63
N PHE A 150 21.31 1.65 -17.86
CA PHE A 150 20.70 2.03 -19.14
C PHE A 150 21.45 3.13 -19.89
N GLY A 151 22.57 3.59 -19.34
CA GLY A 151 23.38 4.66 -19.91
C GLY A 151 22.94 6.05 -19.46
N ARG A 152 23.84 7.01 -19.63
CA ARG A 152 23.67 8.41 -19.20
C ARG A 152 22.61 9.13 -20.03
N LEU A 153 21.52 9.50 -19.40
CA LEU A 153 20.42 10.27 -19.99
C LEU A 153 20.59 11.72 -19.54
N GLU A 154 20.97 12.61 -20.46
CA GLU A 154 21.06 14.03 -20.17
C GLU A 154 19.73 14.70 -20.53
N PHE A 155 19.25 15.59 -19.65
CA PHE A 155 17.93 16.17 -19.76
C PHE A 155 17.87 17.60 -19.24
N GLU A 156 16.82 18.29 -19.67
CA GLU A 156 16.38 19.58 -19.14
C GLU A 156 14.87 19.49 -18.81
N PRO A 157 14.38 20.13 -17.74
CA PRO A 157 12.94 20.29 -17.52
C PRO A 157 12.25 20.92 -18.74
N ALA A 158 11.16 20.33 -19.18
CA ALA A 158 10.37 20.79 -20.31
C ALA A 158 8.86 20.50 -20.07
N PRO A 159 8.25 21.11 -19.05
CA PRO A 159 6.86 20.86 -18.70
C PRO A 159 5.92 21.32 -19.81
N THR A 160 4.83 20.56 -20.02
CA THR A 160 3.71 20.94 -20.88
C THR A 160 2.40 20.88 -20.09
N ALA A 161 1.32 21.43 -20.65
CA ALA A 161 0.00 21.39 -20.01
C ALA A 161 -0.49 19.96 -19.73
N THR A 162 -0.14 19.00 -20.59
CA THR A 162 -0.52 17.59 -20.46
C THR A 162 0.55 16.72 -19.80
N ASN A 163 1.78 17.22 -19.66
CA ASN A 163 2.89 16.57 -18.98
C ASN A 163 3.68 17.61 -18.15
N PRO A 164 3.16 18.01 -16.98
CA PRO A 164 3.84 18.99 -16.13
C PRO A 164 5.18 18.50 -15.57
N GLU A 165 5.45 17.20 -15.64
CA GLU A 165 6.70 16.56 -15.24
C GLU A 165 7.63 16.30 -16.45
N GLY A 166 7.29 16.85 -17.62
CA GLY A 166 7.98 16.57 -18.88
C GLY A 166 9.44 17.00 -18.87
N ILE A 167 10.28 16.23 -19.55
CA ILE A 167 11.68 16.57 -19.80
C ILE A 167 11.99 16.56 -21.29
N ARG A 168 13.03 17.30 -21.67
CA ARG A 168 13.66 17.22 -22.99
C ARG A 168 15.01 16.51 -22.83
N ILE A 169 15.24 15.45 -23.59
CA ILE A 169 16.52 14.73 -23.63
C ILE A 169 17.48 15.48 -24.55
N THR A 170 18.70 15.76 -24.10
CA THR A 170 19.64 16.68 -24.77
C THR A 170 20.80 15.98 -25.45
N ASN A 171 21.06 14.71 -25.14
CA ASN A 171 22.20 13.94 -25.67
C ASN A 171 21.79 12.82 -26.64
N LYS A 172 20.57 12.88 -27.20
CA LYS A 172 20.00 11.86 -28.11
C LYS A 172 19.96 10.44 -27.50
N TRP A 173 19.96 10.34 -26.17
CA TRP A 173 19.96 9.05 -25.48
C TRP A 173 18.75 8.20 -25.87
N ASP A 174 17.59 8.81 -26.03
CA ASP A 174 16.35 8.16 -26.45
C ASP A 174 16.45 7.56 -27.86
N THR A 175 16.97 8.34 -28.81
CA THR A 175 17.18 7.88 -30.20
C THR A 175 18.09 6.66 -30.26
N ASN A 176 19.07 6.57 -29.35
CA ASN A 176 20.06 5.50 -29.33
C ASN A 176 19.61 4.26 -28.54
N ASN A 177 18.61 4.38 -27.66
CA ASN A 177 18.31 3.33 -26.69
C ASN A 177 16.85 2.90 -26.66
N ILE A 178 15.92 3.73 -27.11
CA ILE A 178 14.49 3.39 -27.15
C ILE A 178 14.17 2.81 -28.52
N VAL A 179 13.64 1.59 -28.53
CA VAL A 179 13.26 0.86 -29.73
C VAL A 179 11.77 0.54 -29.70
N LYS A 180 11.19 0.44 -30.90
CA LYS A 180 9.83 -0.06 -31.07
C LYS A 180 9.82 -1.58 -30.89
N VAL A 181 9.03 -2.08 -29.95
CA VAL A 181 8.81 -3.50 -29.70
C VAL A 181 7.36 -3.84 -30.05
N ILE A 182 7.14 -4.93 -30.79
CA ILE A 182 5.79 -5.40 -31.12
C ILE A 182 5.43 -6.52 -30.17
N ILE A 183 4.44 -6.28 -29.31
CA ILE A 183 3.86 -7.28 -28.41
C ILE A 183 2.51 -7.70 -29.02
N PRO A 184 2.42 -8.86 -29.71
CA PRO A 184 1.17 -9.27 -30.36
C PRO A 184 0.00 -9.40 -29.39
N GLN A 185 0.26 -9.78 -28.13
CA GLN A 185 -0.72 -9.96 -27.07
C GLN A 185 -1.45 -8.66 -26.68
N LEU A 186 -0.88 -7.50 -27.00
CA LEU A 186 -1.51 -6.20 -26.75
C LEU A 186 -2.56 -5.80 -27.79
N ARG A 187 -2.65 -6.52 -28.91
CA ARG A 187 -3.66 -6.23 -29.92
C ARG A 187 -5.05 -6.40 -29.31
N ASN A 188 -5.90 -5.40 -29.49
CA ASN A 188 -7.27 -5.33 -28.94
C ASN A 188 -7.36 -5.17 -27.42
N ILE A 189 -6.26 -4.94 -26.71
CA ILE A 189 -6.31 -4.48 -25.32
C ILE A 189 -6.67 -2.99 -25.30
N GLU A 190 -7.64 -2.60 -24.47
CA GLU A 190 -8.06 -1.21 -24.34
C GLU A 190 -6.87 -0.32 -23.92
N GLY A 191 -6.68 0.81 -24.61
CA GLY A 191 -5.57 1.73 -24.39
C GLY A 191 -4.25 1.35 -25.07
N ALA A 192 -4.11 0.11 -25.56
CA ALA A 192 -2.94 -0.30 -26.31
C ALA A 192 -2.94 0.22 -27.75
N ASN A 193 -1.76 0.34 -28.34
CA ASN A 193 -1.64 0.58 -29.78
C ASN A 193 -2.24 -0.59 -30.57
N ALA A 194 -3.02 -0.30 -31.62
CA ALA A 194 -3.71 -1.33 -32.41
C ALA A 194 -2.77 -2.39 -33.04
N SER A 195 -1.50 -2.05 -33.28
CA SER A 195 -0.50 -3.00 -33.79
C SER A 195 0.18 -3.83 -32.69
N GLY A 196 -0.04 -3.50 -31.42
CA GLY A 196 0.69 -4.02 -30.26
C GLY A 196 2.05 -3.34 -30.05
N ALA A 197 2.29 -2.20 -30.69
CA ALA A 197 3.56 -1.49 -30.59
C ALA A 197 3.71 -0.73 -29.26
N VAL A 198 4.86 -0.90 -28.63
CA VAL A 198 5.32 -0.15 -27.45
C VAL A 198 6.73 0.39 -27.72
N HIS A 199 7.17 1.40 -26.96
CA HIS A 199 8.53 1.90 -26.99
C HIS A 199 9.24 1.49 -25.70
N PHE A 200 10.35 0.77 -25.83
CA PHE A 200 11.05 0.20 -24.69
C PHE A 200 12.56 0.27 -24.89
N HIS A 201 13.30 0.17 -23.79
CA HIS A 201 14.75 0.19 -23.83
C HIS A 201 15.27 -1.06 -24.55
N ARG A 202 16.18 -0.89 -25.51
CA ARG A 202 16.74 -1.97 -26.35
C ARG A 202 17.35 -3.13 -25.54
N LYS A 203 17.97 -2.83 -24.38
CA LYS A 203 18.54 -3.86 -23.49
C LYS A 203 17.49 -4.77 -22.84
N ALA A 204 16.24 -4.35 -22.79
CA ALA A 204 15.15 -5.08 -22.14
C ALA A 204 14.04 -5.48 -23.13
N ALA A 205 14.25 -5.27 -24.43
CA ALA A 205 13.24 -5.56 -25.45
C ALA A 205 12.89 -7.06 -25.52
N ASP A 206 13.91 -7.92 -25.57
CA ASP A 206 13.71 -9.37 -25.60
C ASP A 206 13.13 -9.90 -24.28
N GLN A 207 13.58 -9.35 -23.16
CA GLN A 207 13.06 -9.64 -21.81
C GLN A 207 11.57 -9.27 -21.68
N LEU A 208 11.16 -8.12 -22.22
CA LEU A 208 9.75 -7.70 -22.29
C LEU A 208 8.94 -8.69 -23.13
N LEU A 209 9.39 -9.03 -24.33
CA LEU A 209 8.70 -10.01 -25.18
C LEU A 209 8.57 -11.37 -24.49
N ALA A 210 9.62 -11.83 -23.82
CA ALA A 210 9.64 -13.09 -23.10
C ALA A 210 8.62 -13.10 -21.94
N LEU A 211 8.50 -12.00 -21.19
CA LEU A 211 7.49 -11.86 -20.14
C LEU A 211 6.06 -12.00 -20.71
N TRP A 212 5.73 -11.25 -21.77
CA TRP A 212 4.38 -11.30 -22.35
C TRP A 212 4.05 -12.68 -22.93
N ASN A 213 5.02 -13.34 -23.56
CA ASN A 213 4.86 -14.72 -24.00
C ASN A 213 4.66 -15.69 -22.82
N ALA A 214 5.37 -15.49 -21.71
CA ALA A 214 5.20 -16.32 -20.53
C ALA A 214 3.82 -16.15 -19.88
N TRP A 215 3.30 -14.92 -19.81
CA TRP A 215 1.92 -14.68 -19.37
C TRP A 215 0.90 -15.34 -20.29
N GLU A 216 1.12 -15.34 -21.60
CA GLU A 216 0.26 -16.06 -22.55
C GLU A 216 0.29 -17.57 -22.33
N GLN A 217 1.48 -18.16 -22.23
CA GLN A 217 1.67 -19.60 -22.02
C GLN A 217 1.07 -20.11 -20.70
N ASN A 218 0.91 -19.23 -19.71
CA ASN A 218 0.31 -19.53 -18.42
C ASN A 218 -1.17 -19.11 -18.32
N ASP A 219 -1.81 -18.74 -19.43
CA ASP A 219 -3.22 -18.30 -19.49
C ASP A 219 -3.53 -17.12 -18.54
N LEU A 220 -2.60 -16.17 -18.47
CA LEU A 220 -2.69 -15.02 -17.57
C LEU A 220 -3.09 -13.71 -18.27
N LEU A 221 -3.10 -13.65 -19.60
CA LEU A 221 -3.42 -12.41 -20.34
C LEU A 221 -4.83 -11.87 -20.01
N LYS A 222 -5.76 -12.72 -19.56
CA LYS A 222 -7.08 -12.32 -19.07
C LYS A 222 -7.04 -11.34 -17.88
N TYR A 223 -5.90 -11.24 -17.19
CA TYR A 223 -5.68 -10.27 -16.11
C TYR A 223 -5.17 -8.91 -16.62
N VAL A 224 -4.79 -8.80 -17.89
CA VAL A 224 -4.45 -7.53 -18.55
C VAL A 224 -5.71 -6.97 -19.21
N LEU A 225 -6.38 -6.05 -18.54
CA LEU A 225 -7.63 -5.44 -19.01
C LEU A 225 -7.38 -4.18 -19.82
N THR A 226 -6.43 -3.36 -19.39
CA THR A 226 -6.06 -2.12 -20.09
C THR A 226 -4.54 -1.94 -20.11
N TYR A 227 -4.04 -1.27 -21.15
CA TYR A 227 -2.66 -0.82 -21.26
C TYR A 227 -2.61 0.70 -21.14
N SER A 228 -1.79 1.21 -20.21
CA SER A 228 -1.84 2.61 -19.76
C SER A 228 -0.58 3.41 -20.06
N GLY A 229 0.43 2.78 -20.65
CA GLY A 229 1.60 3.46 -21.21
C GLY A 229 2.91 2.73 -20.97
N ASP A 230 3.93 3.13 -21.73
CA ASP A 230 5.31 2.64 -21.68
C ASP A 230 6.29 3.82 -21.56
N TYR A 231 7.02 4.16 -22.61
CA TYR A 231 8.01 5.22 -22.60
C TYR A 231 7.36 6.60 -22.53
N VAL A 232 7.70 7.34 -21.46
CA VAL A 232 7.32 8.75 -21.29
C VAL A 232 8.50 9.49 -20.66
N PRO A 233 9.17 10.42 -21.37
CA PRO A 233 10.27 11.20 -20.83
C PRO A 233 9.75 12.23 -19.82
N ARG A 234 9.80 11.85 -18.52
CA ARG A 234 9.32 12.68 -17.41
C ARG A 234 10.03 12.40 -16.09
N PHE A 235 9.93 13.35 -15.16
CA PHE A 235 10.19 13.11 -13.75
C PHE A 235 9.15 12.16 -13.12
N VAL A 236 9.49 11.60 -11.96
CA VAL A 236 8.50 10.98 -11.07
C VAL A 236 7.48 12.05 -10.66
N ARG A 237 6.20 11.69 -10.57
CA ARG A 237 5.13 12.65 -10.27
C ARG A 237 5.35 13.32 -8.91
N GLY A 238 5.44 14.65 -8.92
CA GLY A 238 5.72 15.47 -7.75
C GLY A 238 7.19 15.45 -7.33
N LYS A 239 8.11 15.10 -8.25
CA LYS A 239 9.56 15.00 -8.00
C LYS A 239 10.43 15.76 -9.02
N ALA A 240 9.85 16.73 -9.72
CA ALA A 240 10.59 17.62 -10.62
C ALA A 240 11.65 18.45 -9.89
N ASP A 241 11.35 18.97 -8.70
CA ASP A 241 12.27 19.82 -7.93
C ASP A 241 13.53 19.03 -7.50
N GLU A 242 13.38 17.75 -7.17
CA GLU A 242 14.52 16.85 -6.90
C GLU A 242 15.12 16.22 -8.17
N GLN A 243 14.58 16.55 -9.35
CA GLN A 243 14.98 16.04 -10.66
C GLN A 243 15.05 14.50 -10.74
N VAL A 244 14.16 13.81 -10.02
CA VAL A 244 14.13 12.34 -10.02
C VAL A 244 13.40 11.84 -11.26
N LEU A 245 14.11 11.13 -12.14
CA LEU A 245 13.55 10.57 -13.37
C LEU A 245 12.68 9.36 -13.07
N SER A 246 11.58 9.24 -13.81
CA SER A 246 10.71 8.06 -13.80
C SER A 246 11.37 6.87 -14.51
N ASN A 247 11.07 5.63 -14.13
CA ASN A 247 11.47 4.46 -14.94
C ASN A 247 10.85 4.50 -16.35
N HIS A 248 9.68 5.12 -16.53
CA HIS A 248 9.13 5.40 -17.86
C HIS A 248 10.04 6.29 -18.72
N ALA A 249 10.85 7.17 -18.12
CA ALA A 249 11.78 8.02 -18.87
C ALA A 249 12.97 7.25 -19.44
N PHE A 250 13.25 6.07 -18.89
CA PHE A 250 14.25 5.14 -19.41
C PHE A 250 13.64 4.10 -20.36
N GLY A 251 12.32 4.12 -20.58
CA GLY A 251 11.64 3.07 -21.36
C GLY A 251 11.79 1.69 -20.74
N THR A 252 11.82 1.62 -19.40
CA THR A 252 12.03 0.39 -18.64
C THR A 252 10.82 0.02 -17.79
N ALA A 253 9.68 0.64 -18.05
CA ALA A 253 8.45 0.36 -17.33
C ALA A 253 7.22 0.40 -18.23
N PHE A 254 6.19 -0.29 -17.81
CA PHE A 254 4.85 -0.22 -18.41
C PHE A 254 3.78 -0.26 -17.33
N ASP A 255 2.63 0.34 -17.64
CA ASP A 255 1.47 0.38 -16.74
C ASP A 255 0.29 -0.40 -17.35
N ILE A 256 -0.37 -1.21 -16.53
CA ILE A 256 -1.60 -1.94 -16.90
C ILE A 256 -2.70 -1.72 -15.85
N ASN A 257 -3.97 -1.82 -16.26
CA ASN A 257 -5.12 -1.77 -15.34
C ASN A 257 -5.20 -0.48 -14.49
N TYR A 258 -4.79 0.67 -15.03
CA TYR A 258 -4.74 1.98 -14.33
C TYR A 258 -6.00 2.30 -13.53
N ALA A 259 -7.19 2.02 -14.10
CA ALA A 259 -8.47 2.41 -13.51
C ALA A 259 -8.67 1.85 -12.09
N TRP A 260 -8.08 0.68 -11.79
CA TRP A 260 -8.21 -0.03 -10.52
C TRP A 260 -6.94 -0.01 -9.66
N ASN A 261 -5.84 0.53 -10.18
CA ASN A 261 -4.53 0.43 -9.53
C ASN A 261 -3.76 1.77 -9.57
N LYS A 262 -4.45 2.87 -9.26
CA LYS A 262 -3.89 4.22 -9.34
C LYS A 262 -2.73 4.42 -8.37
N LEU A 263 -1.79 5.28 -8.75
CA LEU A 263 -0.68 5.68 -7.88
C LEU A 263 -1.19 6.23 -6.53
N GLY A 264 -0.69 5.65 -5.44
CA GLY A 264 -1.03 5.99 -4.06
C GLY A 264 -2.28 5.30 -3.52
N THR A 265 -2.96 4.45 -4.30
CA THR A 265 -4.10 3.65 -3.82
C THR A 265 -3.69 2.21 -3.57
N GLU A 266 -4.43 1.50 -2.72
CA GLU A 266 -4.26 0.05 -2.61
C GLU A 266 -4.52 -0.63 -3.97
N PRO A 267 -3.69 -1.60 -4.37
CA PRO A 267 -3.95 -2.38 -5.58
C PRO A 267 -5.24 -3.19 -5.47
N ALA A 268 -5.85 -3.49 -6.61
CA ALA A 268 -6.96 -4.41 -6.66
C ALA A 268 -6.54 -5.80 -6.14
N THR A 269 -7.29 -6.32 -5.16
CA THR A 269 -7.03 -7.60 -4.48
C THR A 269 -7.55 -8.80 -5.27
N GLU A 270 -7.18 -10.02 -4.87
CA GLU A 270 -7.63 -11.24 -5.53
C GLU A 270 -9.17 -11.30 -5.62
N GLY A 271 -9.68 -11.67 -6.80
CA GLY A 271 -11.11 -11.67 -7.10
C GLY A 271 -11.69 -10.30 -7.52
N ALA A 272 -11.01 -9.19 -7.24
CA ALA A 272 -11.42 -7.87 -7.71
C ALA A 272 -11.03 -7.64 -9.18
N LYS A 273 -11.85 -6.84 -9.89
CA LYS A 273 -11.56 -6.42 -11.26
C LYS A 273 -10.26 -5.61 -11.28
N GLY A 274 -9.36 -5.95 -12.21
CA GLY A 274 -8.08 -5.27 -12.37
C GLY A 274 -6.95 -5.79 -11.48
N CYS A 275 -7.18 -6.82 -10.68
CA CYS A 275 -6.12 -7.49 -9.92
C CYS A 275 -5.02 -8.04 -10.85
N VAL A 276 -3.77 -7.79 -10.49
CA VAL A 276 -2.59 -8.23 -11.23
C VAL A 276 -1.77 -9.28 -10.49
N TYR A 277 -2.21 -9.77 -9.34
CA TYR A 277 -1.38 -10.59 -8.44
C TYR A 277 -0.82 -11.83 -9.13
N LYS A 278 -1.62 -12.50 -9.97
CA LYS A 278 -1.18 -13.69 -10.72
C LYS A 278 -0.12 -13.39 -11.78
N LEU A 279 0.00 -12.15 -12.24
CA LEU A 279 1.02 -11.72 -13.20
C LEU A 279 2.39 -11.55 -12.53
N VAL A 280 2.40 -11.13 -11.26
CA VAL A 280 3.58 -10.65 -10.55
C VAL A 280 4.67 -11.72 -10.37
N PRO A 281 4.38 -12.97 -9.95
CA PRO A 281 5.43 -13.99 -9.81
C PRO A 281 6.20 -14.27 -11.10
N ILE A 282 5.51 -14.29 -12.25
CA ILE A 282 6.18 -14.48 -13.55
C ILE A 282 6.97 -13.20 -13.91
N ALA A 283 6.41 -12.01 -13.68
CA ALA A 283 7.14 -10.76 -13.89
C ALA A 283 8.48 -10.73 -13.14
N HIS A 284 8.47 -11.21 -11.89
CA HIS A 284 9.69 -11.33 -11.08
C HIS A 284 10.73 -12.28 -11.70
N GLN A 285 10.31 -13.40 -12.31
CA GLN A 285 11.24 -14.32 -12.99
C GLN A 285 11.94 -13.67 -14.18
N TYR A 286 11.27 -12.72 -14.82
CA TYR A 286 11.81 -11.93 -15.93
C TYR A 286 12.38 -10.59 -15.46
N GLY A 287 12.79 -10.46 -14.19
CA GLY A 287 13.54 -9.28 -13.71
C GLY A 287 12.72 -7.98 -13.60
N PHE A 288 11.40 -8.05 -13.71
CA PHE A 288 10.51 -6.91 -13.43
C PHE A 288 10.19 -6.85 -11.95
N TYR A 289 10.15 -5.65 -11.39
CA TYR A 289 9.64 -5.35 -10.06
C TYR A 289 8.24 -4.75 -10.19
N TRP A 290 7.31 -5.21 -9.34
CA TRP A 290 5.95 -4.70 -9.32
C TRP A 290 5.79 -3.53 -8.34
N GLY A 291 5.23 -2.42 -8.82
CA GLY A 291 5.05 -1.19 -8.05
C GLY A 291 4.05 -1.29 -6.89
N GLY A 292 3.24 -2.36 -6.87
CA GLY A 292 2.45 -2.70 -5.68
C GLY A 292 3.31 -2.89 -4.43
N HIS A 293 4.58 -3.25 -4.56
CA HIS A 293 5.51 -3.42 -3.45
C HIS A 293 6.19 -2.13 -2.95
N PHE A 294 5.94 -0.98 -3.57
CA PHE A 294 6.46 0.31 -3.11
C PHE A 294 5.71 0.85 -1.90
N THR A 295 6.38 1.67 -1.09
CA THR A 295 5.75 2.35 0.05
C THR A 295 4.60 3.26 -0.37
N ARG A 296 4.78 4.03 -1.46
CA ARG A 296 3.69 4.67 -2.19
C ARG A 296 3.26 3.71 -3.29
N ARG A 297 2.17 2.99 -3.06
CA ARG A 297 1.68 1.92 -3.94
C ARG A 297 1.51 2.41 -5.37
N ASP A 298 1.91 1.56 -6.31
CA ASP A 298 1.68 1.79 -7.73
C ASP A 298 1.31 0.45 -8.40
N GLY A 299 0.09 -0.03 -8.13
CA GLY A 299 -0.32 -1.39 -8.47
C GLY A 299 -0.40 -1.67 -9.98
N MET A 300 -0.49 -0.63 -10.80
CA MET A 300 -0.48 -0.74 -12.27
C MET A 300 0.91 -0.97 -12.84
N HIS A 301 1.94 -0.62 -12.08
CA HIS A 301 3.28 -0.37 -12.57
C HIS A 301 4.18 -1.61 -12.52
N PHE A 302 4.86 -1.89 -13.62
CA PHE A 302 5.91 -2.90 -13.70
C PHE A 302 7.17 -2.24 -14.29
N GLU A 303 8.30 -2.39 -13.60
CA GLU A 303 9.57 -1.80 -14.03
C GLU A 303 10.71 -2.82 -14.04
N ILE A 304 11.66 -2.67 -14.96
CA ILE A 304 12.89 -3.46 -14.96
C ILE A 304 13.70 -3.11 -13.71
N ALA A 305 13.97 -4.11 -12.89
CA ALA A 305 14.91 -4.03 -11.78
C ALA A 305 16.25 -4.71 -12.10
N THR A 306 16.20 -5.79 -12.89
CA THR A 306 17.38 -6.52 -13.35
C THR A 306 17.28 -6.87 -14.83
N ILE A 307 18.40 -6.78 -15.55
CA ILE A 307 18.51 -7.34 -16.90
C ILE A 307 18.80 -8.84 -16.78
N VAL A 308 18.05 -9.67 -17.51
CA VAL A 308 18.17 -11.14 -17.49
C VAL A 308 18.45 -11.72 -18.87
#